data_AF-A0A8J7C039-F1
#
_entry.id   AF-A0A8J7C039-F1
#
_cell.length_a   1.000
_cell.length_b   1.000
_cell.length_c   1.000
_cell.angle_alpha   90.00
_cell.angle_beta   90.00
_cell.angle_gamma   90.00
#
_symmetry.space_group_name_H-M   'P 1'
#
loop_
_entity.id
_entity.type
_entity.pdbx_description
1 polymer ?
#
loop_
_entity_poly.entity_id
_entity_poly.type
_entity_poly.pdbx_seq_one_letter_code
_entity_poly.pdbx_strand_id
1 'polypeptide(L)'
;MDEQLQNLIQELCQHSESSPKRRRVLNQLLLTIQQLPGLYKDHHPDYPIALNQTWEWVCRNICQFEQRPPSLQASLTAWINGHLKWRIQDLYSRRHPDYRGRNPGEISLDKTISNDNGNQIPLSERLLSSQMTINLLDELIEELHKTNQERLGEKVRKHILQDRQNLRACHPRKHPECHCQLLAERLLLQEPPDAIANIAREFNINEQTLYAHWKRRCLPLLQDIGLNYGYEK
;
A
#
# COMPACT_ATOMS: atom_id res chain seq x y z
N MET A 1 30.64 0.95 2.38
CA MET A 1 29.57 0.19 1.70
C MET A 1 29.92 -1.29 1.68
N ASP A 2 31.09 -1.67 1.18
CA ASP A 2 31.56 -3.06 1.19
C ASP A 2 31.60 -3.71 2.58
N GLU A 3 32.18 -3.07 3.58
CA GLU A 3 32.22 -3.62 4.95
C GLU A 3 30.82 -3.82 5.56
N GLN A 4 29.88 -2.91 5.28
CA GLN A 4 28.50 -3.02 5.74
C GLN A 4 27.78 -4.19 5.07
N LEU A 5 27.94 -4.36 3.75
CA LEU A 5 27.38 -5.49 3.01
C LEU A 5 27.97 -6.82 3.50
N GLN A 6 29.28 -6.86 3.77
CA GLN A 6 29.96 -8.06 4.27
C GLN A 6 29.41 -8.48 5.64
N ASN A 7 29.28 -7.52 6.57
CA ASN A 7 28.72 -7.77 7.90
C ASN A 7 27.26 -8.25 7.82
N LEU A 8 26.43 -7.64 6.98
CA LEU A 8 25.03 -8.04 6.78
C LEU A 8 24.91 -9.45 6.20
N ILE A 9 25.74 -9.80 5.21
CA ILE A 9 25.75 -11.16 4.63
C ILE A 9 26.20 -12.18 5.68
N GLN A 10 27.26 -11.89 6.44
CA GLN A 10 27.76 -12.79 7.47
C GLN A 10 26.75 -13.01 8.60
N GLU A 11 26.11 -11.94 9.10
CA GLU A 11 25.07 -12.02 10.14
C GLU A 11 23.85 -12.80 9.64
N LEU A 12 23.46 -12.60 8.38
CA LEU A 12 22.35 -13.32 7.76
C LEU A 12 22.62 -14.83 7.69
N CYS A 13 23.84 -15.24 7.33
CA CYS A 13 24.21 -16.64 7.17
C CYS A 13 24.44 -17.38 8.50
N GLN A 14 24.62 -16.66 9.61
CA GLN A 14 24.70 -17.24 10.95
C GLN A 14 23.33 -17.60 11.55
N HIS A 15 22.24 -17.04 11.03
CA HIS A 15 20.89 -17.24 11.58
C HIS A 15 20.05 -18.21 10.74
N SER A 16 19.30 -19.09 11.42
CA SER A 16 18.38 -20.04 10.79
C SER A 16 17.20 -19.34 10.08
N GLU A 17 16.68 -19.98 9.03
CA GLU A 17 15.67 -19.40 8.11
C GLU A 17 14.40 -18.89 8.80
N SER A 18 14.03 -19.45 9.95
CA SER A 18 12.82 -19.11 10.69
C SER A 18 13.01 -17.97 11.72
N SER A 19 14.23 -17.48 11.93
CA SER A 19 14.50 -16.47 12.95
C SER A 19 13.96 -15.08 12.57
N PRO A 20 13.23 -14.39 13.46
CA PRO A 20 12.79 -13.01 13.21
C PRO A 20 13.96 -12.04 13.05
N LYS A 21 15.13 -12.34 13.62
CA LYS A 21 16.37 -11.56 13.41
C LYS A 21 16.84 -11.66 11.96
N ARG A 22 16.81 -12.85 11.36
CA ARG A 22 17.17 -13.07 9.95
C ARG A 22 16.31 -12.22 9.01
N ARG A 23 14.98 -12.16 9.25
CA ARG A 23 14.07 -11.34 8.44
C ARG A 23 14.41 -9.85 8.48
N ARG A 24 14.81 -9.32 9.65
CA ARG A 24 15.23 -7.92 9.79
C ARG A 24 16.51 -7.63 9.02
N VAL A 25 17.53 -8.47 9.19
CA VAL A 25 18.81 -8.34 8.49
C VAL A 25 18.62 -8.48 6.97
N LEU A 26 17.75 -9.40 6.53
CA LEU A 26 17.40 -9.59 5.13
C LEU A 26 16.74 -8.35 4.53
N ASN A 27 15.76 -7.75 5.22
CA ASN A 27 15.12 -6.53 4.76
C ASN A 27 16.13 -5.36 4.67
N GLN A 28 17.03 -5.23 5.64
CA GLN A 28 18.10 -4.23 5.59
C GLN A 28 19.03 -4.47 4.40
N LEU A 29 19.43 -5.71 4.17
CA LEU A 29 20.28 -6.08 3.04
C LEU A 29 19.60 -5.78 1.70
N LEU A 30 18.31 -6.12 1.53
CA LEU A 30 17.56 -5.82 0.30
C LEU A 30 17.49 -4.31 0.03
N LEU A 31 17.25 -3.51 1.07
CA LEU A 31 17.24 -2.04 0.94
C LEU A 31 18.60 -1.51 0.48
N THR A 32 19.70 -2.03 1.04
CA THR A 32 21.06 -1.63 0.62
C THR A 32 21.39 -2.10 -0.80
N ILE A 33 21.03 -3.34 -1.15
CA ILE A 33 21.31 -3.92 -2.47
C ILE A 33 20.56 -3.19 -3.58
N GLN A 34 19.30 -2.81 -3.35
CA GLN A 34 18.50 -2.07 -4.33
C GLN A 34 19.06 -0.67 -4.64
N GLN A 35 19.85 -0.11 -3.73
CA GLN A 35 20.52 1.19 -3.91
C GLN A 35 21.89 1.07 -4.60
N LEU A 36 22.34 -0.15 -4.94
CA LEU A 36 23.64 -0.33 -5.57
C LEU A 36 23.69 0.32 -6.96
N PRO A 37 24.72 1.12 -7.25
CA PRO A 37 24.94 1.64 -8.59
C PRO A 37 25.26 0.49 -9.55
N GLY A 38 24.66 0.55 -10.74
CA GLY A 38 24.90 -0.43 -11.80
C GLY A 38 23.99 -1.66 -11.78
N LEU A 39 22.94 -1.70 -10.96
CA LEU A 39 21.87 -2.69 -11.14
C LEU A 39 21.26 -2.55 -12.54
N TYR A 40 21.13 -3.67 -13.23
CA TYR A 40 20.63 -3.74 -14.59
C TYR A 40 19.18 -3.28 -14.64
N LYS A 41 18.88 -2.31 -15.51
CA LYS A 41 17.53 -1.80 -15.78
C LYS A 41 17.21 -2.03 -17.23
N ASP A 42 16.04 -2.59 -17.49
CA ASP A 42 15.54 -2.89 -18.82
C ASP A 42 14.14 -2.30 -18.99
N HIS A 43 13.77 -1.93 -20.21
CA HIS A 43 12.42 -1.47 -20.55
C HIS A 43 11.50 -2.64 -20.92
N HIS A 44 11.99 -3.88 -20.86
CA HIS A 44 11.22 -5.06 -21.18
C HIS A 44 9.94 -5.19 -20.31
N PRO A 45 8.77 -5.56 -20.88
CA PRO A 45 7.52 -5.69 -20.12
C PRO A 45 7.60 -6.63 -18.92
N ASP A 46 8.38 -7.71 -19.05
CA ASP A 46 8.54 -8.72 -17.99
C ASP A 46 9.68 -8.40 -17.01
N TYR A 47 10.36 -7.26 -17.16
CA TYR A 47 11.44 -6.84 -16.25
C TYR A 47 11.03 -6.81 -14.77
N PRO A 48 9.84 -6.26 -14.38
CA PRO A 48 9.42 -6.26 -12.98
C PRO A 48 9.25 -7.66 -12.40
N ILE A 49 8.75 -8.60 -13.21
CA ILE A 49 8.57 -10.01 -12.82
C ILE A 49 9.93 -10.66 -12.62
N ALA A 50 10.84 -10.49 -13.59
CA ALA A 50 12.21 -11.01 -13.51
C ALA A 50 12.97 -10.45 -12.30
N LEU A 51 12.76 -9.17 -11.98
CA LEU A 51 13.38 -8.49 -10.85
C LEU A 51 12.89 -9.07 -9.52
N ASN A 52 11.57 -9.25 -9.34
CA ASN A 52 11.01 -9.87 -8.14
C ASN A 52 11.52 -11.30 -7.93
N GLN A 53 11.51 -12.12 -8.99
CA GLN A 53 12.05 -13.49 -8.92
C GLN A 53 13.55 -13.50 -8.61
N THR A 54 14.29 -12.50 -9.09
CA THR A 54 15.70 -12.35 -8.75
C THR A 54 15.89 -12.03 -7.27
N TRP A 55 15.04 -11.19 -6.67
CA TRP A 55 15.10 -10.93 -5.22
C TRP A 55 14.79 -12.17 -4.39
N GLU A 56 13.78 -12.95 -4.76
CA GLU A 56 13.50 -14.22 -4.10
C GLU A 56 14.70 -15.18 -4.17
N TRP A 57 15.33 -15.26 -5.35
CA TRP A 57 16.52 -16.08 -5.55
C TRP A 57 17.70 -15.58 -4.71
N VAL A 58 17.96 -14.26 -4.68
CA VAL A 58 19.00 -13.65 -3.84
C VAL A 58 18.74 -14.02 -2.37
N CYS A 59 17.52 -13.86 -1.87
CA CYS A 59 17.17 -14.18 -0.48
C CYS A 59 17.49 -15.64 -0.08
N ARG A 60 17.42 -16.57 -1.04
CA ARG A 60 17.72 -18.00 -0.83
C ARG A 60 19.21 -18.32 -1.00
N ASN A 61 19.89 -17.65 -1.92
CA ASN A 61 21.23 -18.04 -2.37
C ASN A 61 22.35 -17.09 -1.91
N ILE A 62 22.02 -15.99 -1.22
CA ILE A 62 23.01 -15.00 -0.77
C ILE A 62 24.11 -15.60 0.11
N CYS A 63 23.84 -16.69 0.86
CA CYS A 63 24.86 -17.38 1.64
C CYS A 63 25.82 -18.24 0.82
N GLN A 64 25.50 -18.50 -0.44
CA GLN A 64 26.37 -19.18 -1.41
C GLN A 64 27.17 -18.18 -2.25
N PHE A 65 27.00 -16.88 -2.02
CA PHE A 65 27.69 -15.84 -2.76
C PHE A 65 29.17 -15.80 -2.35
N GLU A 66 30.05 -15.90 -3.35
CA GLU A 66 31.49 -15.75 -3.18
C GLU A 66 31.95 -14.41 -3.76
N GLN A 67 32.64 -13.63 -2.93
CA GLN A 67 33.21 -12.35 -3.34
C GLN A 67 34.33 -12.57 -4.38
N ARG A 68 34.27 -11.81 -5.47
CA ARG A 68 35.35 -11.72 -6.46
C ARG A 68 35.95 -10.30 -6.48
N PRO A 69 37.25 -10.14 -6.78
CA PRO A 69 37.86 -8.82 -6.94
C PRO A 69 37.21 -8.07 -8.13
N PRO A 70 37.18 -6.72 -8.13
CA PRO A 70 37.93 -5.80 -7.26
C PRO A 70 37.22 -5.32 -5.98
N SER A 71 35.90 -5.44 -5.86
CA SER A 71 35.14 -4.98 -4.67
C SER A 71 33.91 -5.85 -4.43
N LEU A 72 33.45 -5.93 -3.17
CA LEU A 72 32.29 -6.73 -2.80
C LEU A 72 31.04 -6.23 -3.52
N GLN A 73 30.86 -4.91 -3.54
CA GLN A 73 29.78 -4.25 -4.25
C GLN A 73 29.77 -4.59 -5.75
N ALA A 74 30.90 -4.47 -6.45
CA ALA A 74 30.95 -4.75 -7.88
C ALA A 74 30.65 -6.23 -8.17
N SER A 75 31.20 -7.13 -7.35
CA SER A 75 30.96 -8.58 -7.45
C SER A 75 29.50 -8.93 -7.21
N LEU A 76 28.87 -8.33 -6.19
CA LEU A 76 27.47 -8.58 -5.84
C LEU A 76 26.53 -8.04 -6.91
N THR A 77 26.77 -6.81 -7.40
CA THR A 77 26.03 -6.24 -8.52
C THR A 77 26.15 -7.11 -9.77
N ALA A 78 27.35 -7.60 -10.11
CA ALA A 78 27.55 -8.47 -11.26
C ALA A 78 26.82 -9.82 -11.10
N TRP A 79 26.84 -10.40 -9.90
CA TRP A 79 26.16 -11.66 -9.60
C TRP A 79 24.64 -11.54 -9.73
N ILE A 80 24.05 -10.48 -9.17
CA ILE A 80 22.62 -10.18 -9.29
C ILE A 80 22.24 -9.92 -10.74
N ASN A 81 23.00 -9.06 -11.44
CA ASN A 81 22.75 -8.73 -12.84
C ASN A 81 22.86 -9.95 -13.76
N GLY A 82 23.78 -10.87 -13.47
CA GLY A 82 23.90 -12.13 -14.19
C GLY A 82 22.63 -12.95 -14.09
N HIS A 83 22.13 -13.18 -12.87
CA HIS A 83 20.88 -13.90 -12.67
C HIS A 83 19.68 -13.18 -13.31
N LEU A 84 19.59 -11.85 -13.13
CA LEU A 84 18.50 -11.05 -13.68
C LEU A 84 18.42 -11.14 -15.21
N LYS A 85 19.56 -11.03 -15.90
CA LYS A 85 19.62 -11.20 -17.37
C LYS A 85 19.14 -12.59 -17.80
N TRP A 86 19.58 -13.65 -17.12
CA TRP A 86 19.11 -15.00 -17.39
C TRP A 86 17.62 -15.18 -17.11
N ARG A 87 17.06 -14.51 -16.09
CA ARG A 87 15.61 -14.54 -15.83
C ARG A 87 14.81 -13.84 -16.90
N ILE A 88 15.24 -12.67 -17.34
CA ILE A 88 14.60 -11.96 -18.47
C ILE A 88 14.65 -12.85 -19.72
N GLN A 89 15.80 -13.46 -20.01
CA GLN A 89 15.96 -14.39 -21.14
C GLN A 89 15.05 -15.62 -21.02
N ASP A 90 14.94 -16.23 -19.84
CA ASP A 90 14.07 -17.39 -19.60
C ASP A 90 12.60 -17.03 -19.82
N LEU A 91 12.14 -15.88 -19.30
CA LEU A 91 10.78 -15.38 -19.53
C LEU A 91 10.53 -15.08 -21.02
N TYR A 92 11.51 -14.54 -21.72
CA TYR A 92 11.44 -14.29 -23.16
C TYR A 92 11.36 -15.59 -23.96
N SER A 93 12.24 -16.56 -23.66
CA SER A 93 12.25 -17.87 -24.32
C SER A 93 10.97 -18.66 -24.05
N ARG A 94 10.33 -18.50 -22.88
CA ARG A 94 9.01 -19.08 -22.58
C ARG A 94 7.89 -18.46 -23.40
N ARG A 95 7.97 -17.16 -23.70
CA ARG A 95 7.00 -16.46 -24.55
C ARG A 95 7.16 -16.80 -26.04
N HIS A 96 8.34 -17.25 -26.46
CA HIS A 96 8.59 -17.60 -27.87
C HIS A 96 7.77 -18.83 -28.29
N PRO A 97 7.00 -18.77 -29.40
CA PRO A 97 6.08 -19.83 -29.81
C PRO A 97 6.74 -21.22 -30.00
N ASP A 98 8.02 -21.26 -30.36
CA ASP A 98 8.75 -22.50 -30.64
C ASP A 98 9.10 -23.32 -29.38
N TYR A 99 8.99 -22.74 -28.18
CA TYR A 99 9.34 -23.40 -26.90
C TYR A 99 8.12 -23.84 -26.06
N ARG A 100 6.90 -23.79 -26.63
CA ARG A 100 5.62 -24.19 -25.99
C ARG A 100 5.50 -25.67 -25.54
N GLY A 101 6.57 -26.46 -25.63
CA GLY A 101 6.55 -27.90 -25.34
C GLY A 101 6.81 -28.30 -23.88
N ARG A 102 7.19 -27.38 -22.98
CA ARG A 102 7.74 -27.79 -21.66
C ARG A 102 7.30 -26.96 -20.45
N ASN A 103 6.04 -26.57 -20.35
CA ASN A 103 5.49 -26.20 -19.03
C ASN A 103 3.99 -26.53 -18.92
N PRO A 104 3.60 -27.46 -18.02
CA PRO A 104 2.18 -27.79 -17.77
C PRO A 104 1.36 -26.68 -17.08
N GLY A 105 1.97 -25.55 -16.69
CA GLY A 105 1.37 -24.55 -15.79
C GLY A 105 1.15 -23.15 -16.36
N GLU A 106 1.59 -22.86 -17.59
CA GLU A 106 1.39 -21.53 -18.20
C GLU A 106 0.05 -21.51 -18.95
N ILE A 107 -0.94 -20.86 -18.34
CA ILE A 107 -2.24 -20.63 -18.96
C ILE A 107 -2.06 -19.51 -19.98
N SER A 108 -1.83 -19.87 -21.25
CA SER A 108 -1.83 -18.93 -22.36
C SER A 108 -3.25 -18.44 -22.63
N LEU A 109 -3.44 -17.11 -22.71
CA LEU A 109 -4.72 -16.49 -23.02
C LEU A 109 -5.20 -16.81 -24.45
N ASP A 110 -4.29 -17.15 -25.36
CA ASP A 110 -4.60 -17.58 -26.73
C ASP A 110 -4.89 -19.09 -26.81
N LYS A 111 -4.78 -19.81 -25.70
CA LYS A 111 -5.12 -21.24 -25.65
C LYS A 111 -6.61 -21.38 -25.90
N THR A 112 -6.97 -22.15 -26.92
CA THR A 112 -8.36 -22.43 -27.23
C THR A 112 -8.96 -23.37 -26.18
N ILE A 113 -10.14 -23.02 -25.69
CA ILE A 113 -10.94 -23.78 -24.74
C ILE A 113 -12.35 -23.92 -25.33
N SER A 114 -13.01 -25.05 -25.09
CA SER A 114 -14.42 -25.20 -25.48
C SER A 114 -15.31 -24.27 -24.67
N ASN A 115 -16.17 -23.52 -25.36
CA ASN A 115 -17.29 -22.81 -24.76
C ASN A 115 -18.50 -23.73 -24.53
N ASP A 116 -19.55 -23.19 -23.92
CA ASP A 116 -20.78 -23.92 -23.57
C ASP A 116 -21.52 -24.50 -24.79
N ASN A 117 -21.20 -23.99 -25.99
CA ASN A 117 -21.76 -24.46 -27.26
C ASN A 117 -20.83 -25.47 -27.99
N GLY A 118 -19.73 -25.88 -27.36
CA GLY A 118 -18.76 -26.82 -27.92
C GLY A 118 -17.74 -26.21 -28.89
N ASN A 119 -17.81 -24.92 -29.19
CA ASN A 119 -16.85 -24.23 -30.06
C ASN A 119 -15.55 -23.95 -29.32
N GLN A 120 -14.42 -24.09 -30.03
CA GLN A 120 -13.11 -23.73 -29.51
C GLN A 120 -12.89 -22.22 -29.65
N ILE A 121 -12.85 -21.49 -28.54
CA ILE A 121 -12.52 -20.06 -28.49
C ILE A 121 -11.29 -19.83 -27.61
N PRO A 122 -10.46 -18.81 -27.90
CA PRO A 122 -9.36 -18.42 -27.02
C PRO A 122 -9.85 -18.19 -25.58
N LEU A 123 -9.06 -18.57 -24.58
CA LEU A 123 -9.37 -18.30 -23.18
C LEU A 123 -9.59 -16.80 -22.93
N SER A 124 -8.87 -15.92 -23.62
CA SER A 124 -9.09 -14.48 -23.59
C SER A 124 -10.53 -14.10 -23.92
N GLU A 125 -11.11 -14.68 -24.97
CA GLU A 125 -12.50 -14.41 -25.39
C GLU A 125 -13.52 -14.90 -24.35
N ARG A 126 -13.24 -16.03 -23.69
CA ARG A 126 -14.05 -16.54 -22.57
C ARG A 126 -13.92 -15.70 -21.30
N LEU A 127 -12.74 -15.12 -21.04
CA LEU A 127 -12.54 -14.22 -19.91
C LEU A 127 -13.15 -12.84 -20.16
N LEU A 128 -13.21 -12.40 -21.43
CA LEU A 128 -13.90 -11.18 -21.85
C LEU A 128 -15.43 -11.34 -21.83
N SER A 129 -15.95 -12.57 -22.01
CA SER A 129 -17.39 -12.85 -21.85
C SER A 129 -17.82 -12.96 -20.38
N SER A 130 -16.89 -13.25 -19.48
CA SER A 130 -17.04 -12.92 -18.06
C SER A 130 -16.92 -11.41 -17.93
N GLN A 131 -18.02 -10.74 -17.62
CA GLN A 131 -18.17 -9.29 -17.45
C GLN A 131 -17.31 -8.68 -16.31
N MET A 132 -16.05 -9.08 -16.16
CA MET A 132 -15.11 -8.60 -15.16
C MET A 132 -13.98 -7.88 -15.89
N THR A 133 -14.37 -6.81 -16.60
CA THR A 133 -13.46 -5.84 -17.20
C THR A 133 -12.55 -5.27 -16.13
N ILE A 134 -11.32 -4.94 -16.51
CA ILE A 134 -10.27 -4.34 -15.66
C ILE A 134 -10.77 -3.12 -14.84
N ASN A 135 -11.85 -2.45 -15.29
CA ASN A 135 -12.55 -1.40 -14.56
C ASN A 135 -13.23 -1.85 -13.25
N LEU A 136 -13.59 -3.13 -13.11
CA LEU A 136 -14.23 -3.65 -11.89
C LEU A 136 -13.26 -3.62 -10.70
N LEU A 137 -11.95 -3.71 -10.92
CA LEU A 137 -10.99 -3.65 -9.82
C LEU A 137 -10.91 -2.24 -9.24
N ASP A 138 -10.86 -1.23 -10.10
CA ASP A 138 -10.89 0.17 -9.67
C ASP A 138 -12.24 0.51 -9.02
N GLU A 139 -13.36 0.07 -9.60
CA GLU A 139 -14.69 0.21 -9.00
C GLU A 139 -14.80 -0.50 -7.64
N LEU A 140 -14.22 -1.69 -7.49
CA LEU A 140 -14.20 -2.43 -6.22
C LEU A 140 -13.32 -1.75 -5.18
N ILE A 141 -12.16 -1.22 -5.58
CA ILE A 141 -11.27 -0.44 -4.70
C ILE A 141 -12.00 0.82 -4.24
N GLU A 142 -12.67 1.53 -5.15
CA GLU A 142 -13.49 2.70 -4.82
C GLU A 142 -14.66 2.33 -3.89
N GLU A 143 -15.36 1.23 -4.14
CA GLU A 143 -16.47 0.76 -3.29
C GLU A 143 -15.97 0.36 -1.89
N LEU A 144 -14.84 -0.34 -1.80
CA LEU A 144 -14.19 -0.69 -0.53
C LEU A 144 -13.72 0.55 0.21
N HIS A 145 -13.14 1.53 -0.48
CA HIS A 145 -12.73 2.79 0.11
C HIS A 145 -13.94 3.57 0.63
N LYS A 146 -15.01 3.68 -0.16
CA LYS A 146 -16.26 4.34 0.24
C LYS A 146 -16.89 3.66 1.45
N THR A 147 -17.00 2.33 1.43
CA THR A 147 -17.52 1.54 2.55
C THR A 147 -16.69 1.73 3.82
N ASN A 148 -15.37 1.76 3.69
CA ASN A 148 -14.47 2.03 4.82
C ASN A 148 -14.64 3.47 5.35
N GLN A 149 -14.73 4.46 4.48
CA GLN A 149 -14.96 5.86 4.85
C GLN A 149 -16.30 6.04 5.56
N GLU A 150 -17.38 5.45 5.05
CA GLU A 150 -18.70 5.46 5.68
C GLU A 150 -18.67 4.81 7.07
N ARG A 151 -18.03 3.63 7.17
CA ARG A 151 -17.88 2.92 8.45
C ARG A 151 -17.07 3.72 9.46
N LEU A 152 -15.99 4.38 9.04
CA LEU A 152 -15.19 5.25 9.90
C LEU A 152 -15.98 6.50 10.30
N GLY A 153 -16.70 7.12 9.37
CA GLY A 153 -17.61 8.25 9.62
C GLY A 153 -18.68 7.90 10.66
N GLU A 154 -19.30 6.73 10.55
CA GLU A 154 -20.27 6.23 11.54
C GLU A 154 -19.65 6.02 12.93
N LYS A 155 -18.40 5.55 13.02
CA LYS A 155 -17.69 5.45 14.30
C LYS A 155 -17.44 6.82 14.91
N VAL A 156 -16.96 7.78 14.12
CA VAL A 156 -16.72 9.16 14.58
C VAL A 156 -18.03 9.83 15.00
N ARG A 157 -19.11 9.64 14.21
CA ARG A 157 -20.46 10.11 14.54
C ARG A 157 -20.94 9.55 15.87
N LYS A 158 -20.82 8.24 16.09
CA LYS A 158 -21.16 7.61 17.38
C LYS A 158 -20.33 8.18 18.52
N HIS A 159 -19.03 8.41 18.30
CA HIS A 159 -18.16 9.03 19.28
C HIS A 159 -18.63 10.44 19.65
N ILE A 160 -18.96 11.28 18.67
CA ILE A 160 -19.48 12.63 18.90
C ILE A 160 -20.75 12.58 19.75
N LEU A 161 -21.68 11.68 19.45
CA LEU A 161 -22.96 11.56 20.17
C LEU A 161 -22.80 10.97 21.58
N GLN A 162 -21.84 10.07 21.79
CA GLN A 162 -21.66 9.35 23.05
C GLN A 162 -20.64 10.00 24.00
N ASP A 163 -19.73 10.80 23.49
CA ASP A 163 -18.69 11.43 24.31
C ASP A 163 -19.31 12.48 25.26
N ARG A 164 -19.08 12.27 26.55
CA ARG A 164 -19.61 13.12 27.62
C ARG A 164 -18.55 14.03 28.24
N GLN A 165 -17.26 13.83 27.98
CA GLN A 165 -16.20 14.53 28.71
C GLN A 165 -15.19 15.24 27.82
N ASN A 166 -14.65 14.62 26.75
CA ASN A 166 -13.53 15.23 26.02
C ASN A 166 -13.99 16.38 25.12
N LEU A 167 -15.02 16.15 24.31
CA LEU A 167 -15.60 17.16 23.43
C LEU A 167 -16.43 18.22 24.17
N ARG A 168 -16.92 17.92 25.39
CA ARG A 168 -17.65 18.88 26.24
C ARG A 168 -16.72 19.80 27.03
N ALA A 169 -15.55 19.32 27.44
CA ALA A 169 -14.54 20.15 28.11
C ALA A 169 -13.89 21.17 27.16
N CYS A 170 -13.96 20.92 25.86
CA CYS A 170 -13.54 21.84 24.81
C CYS A 170 -14.67 22.85 24.56
N HIS A 171 -14.51 24.08 25.03
CA HIS A 171 -15.45 25.17 24.80
C HIS A 171 -14.74 26.55 24.83
N PRO A 172 -15.35 27.62 24.27
CA PRO A 172 -14.85 28.97 24.45
C PRO A 172 -14.83 29.38 25.94
N ARG A 173 -13.82 30.16 26.35
CA ARG A 173 -13.53 30.51 27.77
C ARG A 173 -14.71 31.10 28.56
N LYS A 174 -15.70 31.69 27.89
CA LYS A 174 -16.87 32.34 28.53
C LYS A 174 -18.21 31.67 28.20
N HIS A 175 -18.19 30.61 27.40
CA HIS A 175 -19.39 29.97 26.86
C HIS A 175 -19.29 28.45 26.94
N PRO A 176 -19.41 27.86 28.15
CA PRO A 176 -19.42 26.41 28.33
C PRO A 176 -20.59 25.71 27.62
N GLU A 177 -21.68 26.44 27.38
CA GLU A 177 -22.83 25.98 26.60
C GLU A 177 -22.51 25.74 25.11
N CYS A 178 -21.49 26.40 24.57
CA CYS A 178 -21.09 26.27 23.16
C CYS A 178 -19.85 25.36 23.03
N HIS A 179 -20.00 24.10 23.44
CA HIS A 179 -18.90 23.13 23.44
C HIS A 179 -18.66 22.44 22.08
N CYS A 180 -17.49 21.84 21.90
CA CYS A 180 -17.02 21.24 20.64
C CYS A 180 -17.94 20.10 20.16
N GLN A 181 -18.59 19.35 21.06
CA GLN A 181 -19.63 18.37 20.69
C GLN A 181 -20.85 19.02 20.01
N LEU A 182 -21.40 20.11 20.56
CA LEU A 182 -22.57 20.78 19.99
C LEU A 182 -22.25 21.34 18.61
N LEU A 183 -21.06 21.92 18.45
CA LEU A 183 -20.57 22.41 17.17
C LEU A 183 -20.41 21.26 16.16
N ALA A 184 -19.87 20.12 16.57
CA ALA A 184 -19.75 18.95 15.70
C ALA A 184 -21.13 18.40 15.28
N GLU A 185 -22.10 18.35 16.20
CA GLU A 185 -23.46 17.91 15.89
C GLU A 185 -24.13 18.82 14.85
N ARG A 186 -24.09 20.15 15.05
CA ARG A 186 -24.77 21.10 14.16
C ARG A 186 -24.05 21.37 12.84
N LEU A 187 -22.72 21.33 12.82
CA LEU A 187 -21.93 21.63 11.62
C LEU A 187 -21.65 20.38 10.76
N LEU A 188 -21.65 19.18 11.34
CA LEU A 188 -21.26 17.95 10.63
C LEU A 188 -22.36 16.89 10.56
N LEU A 189 -23.26 16.81 11.55
CA LEU A 189 -24.27 15.73 11.61
C LEU A 189 -25.68 16.18 11.23
N GLN A 190 -25.96 17.48 11.25
CA GLN A 190 -27.25 18.04 10.85
C GLN A 190 -27.33 18.18 9.32
N GLU A 191 -28.48 17.83 8.75
CA GLU A 191 -28.80 18.05 7.33
C GLU A 191 -29.99 19.00 7.20
N PRO A 192 -29.81 20.22 6.64
CA PRO A 192 -28.56 20.83 6.19
C PRO A 192 -27.66 21.27 7.37
N PRO A 193 -26.33 21.35 7.19
CA PRO A 193 -25.42 21.89 8.20
C PRO A 193 -25.79 23.31 8.58
N ASP A 194 -25.76 23.61 9.88
CA ASP A 194 -25.99 24.97 10.35
C ASP A 194 -24.81 25.89 10.00
N ALA A 195 -25.07 27.18 9.84
CA ALA A 195 -24.01 28.14 9.60
C ALA A 195 -23.37 28.56 10.94
N ILE A 196 -22.04 28.65 11.00
CA ILE A 196 -21.34 29.17 12.19
C ILE A 196 -21.88 30.55 12.61
N ALA A 197 -22.29 31.38 11.65
CA ALA A 197 -22.91 32.68 11.91
C ALA A 197 -24.24 32.57 12.69
N ASN A 198 -25.06 31.55 12.44
CA ASN A 198 -26.32 31.35 13.17
C ASN A 198 -26.05 30.92 14.61
N ILE A 199 -25.14 29.96 14.80
CA ILE A 199 -24.71 29.49 16.12
C ILE A 199 -24.09 30.66 16.90
N ALA A 200 -23.25 31.47 16.26
CA ALA A 200 -22.64 32.65 16.86
C ALA A 200 -23.72 33.65 17.37
N ARG A 201 -24.78 33.89 16.58
CA ARG A 201 -25.90 34.75 16.99
C ARG A 201 -26.70 34.14 18.15
N GLU A 202 -26.99 32.85 18.12
CA GLU A 202 -27.75 32.15 19.17
C GLU A 202 -27.06 32.23 20.53
N PHE A 203 -25.74 32.00 20.56
CA PHE A 203 -24.95 32.03 21.79
C PHE A 203 -24.37 33.41 22.12
N ASN A 204 -24.70 34.44 21.34
CA ASN A 204 -24.18 35.80 21.46
C ASN A 204 -22.62 35.86 21.49
N ILE A 205 -21.99 35.05 20.64
CA ILE A 205 -20.54 34.96 20.47
C ILE A 205 -20.14 35.70 19.19
N ASN A 206 -18.99 36.38 19.20
CA ASN A 206 -18.44 36.93 17.97
C ASN A 206 -18.12 35.81 16.97
N GLU A 207 -18.64 35.92 15.74
CA GLU A 207 -18.52 34.91 14.69
C GLU A 207 -17.06 34.54 14.38
N GLN A 208 -16.15 35.52 14.28
CA GLN A 208 -14.73 35.25 14.02
C GLN A 208 -14.08 34.48 15.17
N THR A 209 -14.51 34.77 16.40
CA THR A 209 -14.03 34.06 17.60
C THR A 209 -14.50 32.61 17.60
N LEU A 210 -15.77 32.37 17.26
CA LEU A 210 -16.33 31.02 17.18
C LEU A 210 -15.70 30.22 16.04
N TYR A 211 -15.54 30.83 14.86
CA TYR A 211 -14.85 30.23 13.72
C TYR A 211 -13.39 29.87 14.05
N ALA A 212 -12.66 30.77 14.70
CA ALA A 212 -11.28 30.51 15.10
C ALA A 212 -11.19 29.36 16.12
N HIS A 213 -12.13 29.28 17.06
CA HIS A 213 -12.22 28.18 18.02
C HIS A 213 -12.49 26.85 17.31
N TRP A 214 -13.49 26.81 16.42
CA TRP A 214 -13.80 25.66 15.57
C TRP A 214 -12.57 25.16 14.81
N LYS A 215 -11.90 26.08 14.11
CA LYS A 215 -10.76 25.73 13.24
C LYS A 215 -9.52 25.29 14.01
N ARG A 216 -9.21 25.92 15.15
CA ARG A 216 -7.94 25.71 15.87
C ARG A 216 -8.04 24.72 17.03
N ARG A 217 -9.24 24.39 17.50
CA ARG A 217 -9.45 23.54 18.68
C ARG A 217 -10.36 22.36 18.36
N CYS A 218 -11.56 22.61 17.86
CA CYS A 218 -12.55 21.56 17.61
C CYS A 218 -12.10 20.61 16.49
N LEU A 219 -11.71 21.14 15.33
CA LEU A 219 -11.29 20.33 14.18
C LEU A 219 -10.07 19.46 14.46
N PRO A 220 -8.96 19.96 15.05
CA PRO A 220 -7.83 19.10 15.42
C PRO A 220 -8.20 17.98 16.38
N LEU A 221 -9.09 18.24 17.34
CA LEU A 221 -9.55 17.24 18.30
C LEU A 221 -10.38 16.14 17.61
N LEU A 222 -11.26 16.51 16.67
CA LEU A 222 -12.01 15.55 15.86
C LEU A 222 -11.10 14.75 14.91
N GLN A 223 -10.06 15.38 14.36
CA GLN A 223 -9.05 14.68 13.56
C GLN A 223 -8.30 13.64 14.39
N ASP A 224 -7.89 13.98 15.61
CA ASP A 224 -7.21 13.03 16.51
C ASP A 224 -8.12 11.84 16.86
N ILE A 225 -9.41 12.10 17.13
CA ILE A 225 -10.42 11.04 17.30
C ILE A 225 -10.51 10.17 16.03
N GLY A 226 -10.53 10.78 14.84
CA GLY A 226 -10.52 10.06 13.57
C GLY A 226 -9.28 9.17 13.38
N LEU A 227 -8.08 9.71 13.67
CA LEU A 227 -6.83 8.96 13.61
C LEU A 227 -6.87 7.74 14.53
N ASN A 228 -7.39 7.89 15.75
CA ASN A 228 -7.56 6.79 16.71
C ASN A 228 -8.50 5.67 16.21
N TYR A 229 -9.45 5.99 15.31
CA TYR A 229 -10.33 5.01 14.67
C TYR A 229 -9.75 4.41 13.38
N GLY A 230 -8.56 4.83 12.96
CA GLY A 230 -7.87 4.35 11.75
C GLY A 230 -8.14 5.18 10.51
N TYR A 231 -8.52 6.45 10.66
CA TYR A 231 -8.54 7.39 9.55
C TYR A 231 -7.11 7.74 9.14
N GLU A 232 -6.73 7.52 7.89
CA GLU A 232 -5.44 7.92 7.32
C GLU A 232 -5.60 9.23 6.54
N LYS A 233 -4.61 10.11 6.61
CA LYS A 233 -4.63 11.45 5.96
C LYS A 233 -4.20 11.39 4.51
#